data_AF-A0AAU6SW93-F1
#
_entry.id   AF-A0AAU6SW93-F1
#
_cell.length_a   1.000
_cell.length_b   1.000
_cell.length_c   1.000
_cell.angle_alpha   90.00
_cell.angle_beta   90.00
_cell.angle_gamma   90.00
#
_symmetry.space_group_name_H-M   'P 1'
#
loop_
_entity.id
_entity.type
_entity.pdbx_description
1 polymer ?
#
loop_
_entity_poly.entity_id
_entity_poly.type
_entity_poly.pdbx_seq_one_letter_code
_entity_poly.pdbx_strand_id
1 'polypeptide(L)'
;MKNTHNSQQRLDYLKQQLPLDITRAVRDALEEDLGGSVDPTADITASLIPADAHNVATIITRESGVFCGQAWADEVFRQLGGEVAIDWHVQDGDSLEPNQVLCTLSGPARALLTGERNAMNFIQTLSGCATVTAQYVKQLEGTSCRLLDTRKTLPGLRNALKYAVTCGGGFNHRIGVFDAYLIKENHIIACGGITPAITTAKALNPGKPVEVETENLAELEEAIHAGADIIMLDNFTLEMMREAVRINAGRAALENSGNVTLATIREYAQTGVDYISVGALTKHIQALDLSMRLKG
;
A
#
# COMPACT_ATOMS: atom_id res chain seq x y z
N MET A 1 12.63 10.10 -19.40
CA MET A 1 12.71 9.47 -18.07
C MET A 1 11.40 9.42 -17.26
N LYS A 2 10.20 9.71 -17.80
CA LYS A 2 8.97 9.87 -16.97
C LYS A 2 8.34 8.58 -16.39
N ASN A 3 8.89 7.39 -16.65
CA ASN A 3 8.30 6.09 -16.21
C ASN A 3 9.35 5.07 -15.72
N THR A 4 10.47 5.49 -15.11
CA THR A 4 11.53 4.57 -14.64
C THR A 4 11.07 3.58 -13.58
N HIS A 5 10.06 3.92 -12.78
CA HIS A 5 9.52 3.02 -11.77
C HIS A 5 8.50 1.99 -12.28
N ASN A 6 8.23 1.97 -13.59
CA ASN A 6 7.39 0.97 -14.26
C ASN A 6 6.06 0.67 -13.53
N SER A 7 5.46 1.72 -12.95
CA SER A 7 4.33 1.61 -12.03
C SER A 7 3.10 0.95 -12.68
N GLN A 8 2.94 1.09 -14.00
CA GLN A 8 1.86 0.45 -14.74
C GLN A 8 1.98 -1.09 -14.72
N GLN A 9 3.16 -1.65 -15.02
CA GLN A 9 3.35 -3.10 -14.97
C GLN A 9 3.14 -3.66 -13.56
N ARG A 10 3.55 -2.92 -12.53
CA ARG A 10 3.33 -3.29 -11.13
C ARG A 10 1.85 -3.23 -10.75
N LEU A 11 1.12 -2.23 -11.25
CA LEU A 11 -0.33 -2.13 -11.07
C LEU A 11 -1.06 -3.27 -11.77
N ASP A 12 -0.66 -3.63 -12.99
CA ASP A 12 -1.24 -4.75 -13.73
C ASP A 12 -0.97 -6.09 -13.02
N TYR A 13 0.24 -6.28 -12.49
CA TYR A 13 0.56 -7.41 -11.62
C TYR A 13 -0.36 -7.45 -10.38
N LEU A 14 -0.52 -6.32 -9.68
CA LEU A 14 -1.41 -6.25 -8.51
C LEU A 14 -2.84 -6.63 -8.89
N LYS A 15 -3.39 -6.09 -9.98
CA LYS A 15 -4.74 -6.42 -10.46
C LYS A 15 -4.92 -7.91 -10.73
N GLN A 16 -3.90 -8.58 -11.25
CA GLN A 16 -3.96 -10.02 -11.52
C GLN A 16 -3.88 -10.87 -10.24
N GLN A 17 -3.09 -10.45 -9.25
CA GLN A 17 -2.85 -11.23 -8.02
C GLN A 17 -3.86 -10.95 -6.91
N LEU A 18 -4.40 -9.74 -6.84
CA LEU A 18 -5.30 -9.31 -5.77
C LEU A 18 -6.49 -10.26 -5.53
N PRO A 19 -7.21 -10.77 -6.54
CA PRO A 19 -8.33 -11.70 -6.29
C PRO A 19 -7.93 -12.95 -5.49
N LEU A 20 -6.74 -13.51 -5.77
CA LEU A 20 -6.21 -14.66 -5.06
C LEU A 20 -5.80 -14.29 -3.63
N ASP A 21 -5.14 -13.15 -3.47
CA ASP A 21 -4.72 -12.65 -2.16
C ASP A 21 -5.90 -12.26 -1.27
N ILE A 22 -6.95 -11.67 -1.84
CA ILE A 22 -8.20 -11.31 -1.15
C ILE A 22 -8.86 -12.58 -0.63
N THR A 23 -9.07 -13.57 -1.50
CA THR A 23 -9.69 -14.85 -1.12
C THR A 23 -8.93 -15.52 0.02
N ARG A 24 -7.60 -15.58 -0.10
CA ARG A 24 -6.73 -16.20 0.91
C ARG A 24 -6.74 -15.41 2.23
N ALA A 25 -6.53 -14.10 2.20
CA ALA A 25 -6.48 -13.29 3.41
C ALA A 25 -7.81 -13.27 4.16
N VAL A 26 -8.93 -13.22 3.44
CA VAL A 26 -10.27 -13.27 4.05
C VAL A 26 -10.56 -14.64 4.65
N ARG A 27 -10.17 -15.73 3.95
CA ARG A 27 -10.26 -17.07 4.50
C ARG A 27 -9.49 -17.19 5.81
N ASP A 28 -8.22 -16.77 5.81
CA ASP A 28 -7.35 -16.85 6.99
C ASP A 28 -7.98 -16.09 8.17
N ALA A 29 -8.53 -14.90 7.93
CA ALA A 29 -9.20 -14.09 8.96
C ALA A 29 -10.48 -14.74 9.49
N LEU A 30 -11.33 -15.28 8.61
CA LEU A 30 -12.54 -16.00 9.02
C LEU A 30 -12.21 -17.28 9.79
N GLU A 31 -11.22 -18.04 9.33
CA GLU A 31 -10.77 -19.24 10.02
C GLU A 31 -10.19 -18.91 11.40
N GLU A 32 -9.50 -17.78 11.58
CA GLU A 32 -9.06 -17.34 12.92
C GLU A 32 -10.26 -17.05 13.85
N ASP A 33 -11.27 -16.34 13.35
CA ASP A 33 -12.41 -15.86 14.15
C ASP A 33 -13.44 -16.97 14.45
N LEU A 34 -13.54 -17.96 13.56
CA LEU A 34 -14.47 -19.11 13.65
C LEU A 34 -13.77 -20.41 14.08
N GLY A 35 -12.57 -20.33 14.65
CA GLY A 35 -11.90 -21.46 15.32
C GLY A 35 -11.38 -22.56 14.38
N GLY A 36 -10.85 -22.19 13.23
CA GLY A 36 -10.23 -23.07 12.23
C GLY A 36 -11.18 -23.52 11.12
N SER A 37 -12.34 -22.88 10.97
CA SER A 37 -13.32 -23.18 9.93
C SER A 37 -13.89 -21.90 9.32
N VAL A 38 -14.62 -21.99 8.22
CA VAL A 38 -15.42 -20.86 7.68
C VAL A 38 -16.92 -21.08 7.86
N ASP A 39 -17.31 -21.97 8.79
CA ASP A 39 -18.71 -22.27 9.07
C ASP A 39 -19.31 -21.19 10.00
N PRO A 40 -20.26 -20.34 9.53
CA PRO A 40 -20.83 -19.28 10.34
C PRO A 40 -21.60 -19.81 11.56
N THR A 41 -21.96 -21.10 11.60
CA THR A 41 -22.64 -21.69 12.77
C THR A 41 -21.73 -21.83 14.00
N ALA A 42 -20.41 -21.65 13.83
CA ALA A 42 -19.45 -21.62 14.93
C ALA A 42 -19.58 -20.36 15.83
N ASP A 43 -20.25 -19.30 15.36
CA ASP A 43 -20.58 -18.13 16.18
C ASP A 43 -21.71 -18.44 17.17
N ILE A 44 -21.32 -18.80 18.38
CA ILE A 44 -22.23 -19.16 19.47
C ILE A 44 -23.14 -17.99 19.90
N THR A 45 -22.70 -16.74 19.71
CA THR A 45 -23.48 -15.57 20.16
C THR A 45 -24.55 -15.23 19.13
N ALA A 46 -24.21 -15.28 17.83
CA ALA A 46 -25.20 -15.15 16.76
C ALA A 46 -26.30 -16.23 16.83
N SER A 47 -26.01 -17.40 17.41
CA SER A 47 -26.99 -18.49 17.58
C SER A 47 -28.23 -18.10 18.43
N LEU A 48 -28.12 -17.05 19.25
CA LEU A 48 -29.24 -16.53 20.06
C LEU A 48 -30.35 -15.90 19.21
N ILE A 49 -30.06 -15.51 17.98
CA ILE A 49 -30.99 -14.82 17.07
C ILE A 49 -31.76 -15.88 16.27
N PRO A 50 -33.08 -15.74 16.03
CA PRO A 50 -33.82 -16.67 15.18
C PRO A 50 -33.15 -16.87 13.81
N ALA A 51 -33.12 -18.11 13.31
CA ALA A 51 -32.39 -18.45 12.08
C ALA A 51 -32.99 -17.78 10.82
N ASP A 52 -34.28 -17.43 10.86
CA ASP A 52 -35.02 -16.76 9.80
C ASP A 52 -34.97 -15.22 9.90
N ALA A 53 -34.37 -14.67 10.98
CA ALA A 53 -34.26 -13.24 11.17
C ALA A 53 -33.42 -12.59 10.07
N HIS A 54 -33.96 -11.52 9.48
CA HIS A 54 -33.31 -10.71 8.46
C HIS A 54 -33.21 -9.27 8.95
N ASN A 55 -32.02 -8.70 8.81
CA ASN A 55 -31.76 -7.33 9.25
C ASN A 55 -31.15 -6.51 8.11
N VAL A 56 -31.18 -5.19 8.31
CA VAL A 56 -30.42 -4.23 7.52
C VAL A 56 -29.41 -3.57 8.44
N ALA A 57 -28.17 -3.42 7.99
CA ALA A 57 -27.10 -2.72 8.70
C ALA A 57 -26.50 -1.63 7.82
N THR A 58 -25.78 -0.70 8.44
CA THR A 58 -24.92 0.25 7.75
C THR A 58 -23.57 0.31 8.43
N ILE A 59 -22.50 0.39 7.63
CA ILE A 59 -21.18 0.76 8.13
C ILE A 59 -21.00 2.27 7.92
N ILE A 60 -20.60 2.96 8.97
CA ILE A 60 -20.22 4.38 8.94
C ILE A 60 -18.75 4.54 9.32
N THR A 61 -18.12 5.60 8.84
CA THR A 61 -16.87 6.10 9.43
C THR A 61 -17.17 7.19 10.47
N ARG A 62 -16.30 7.34 11.47
CA ARG A 62 -16.41 8.39 12.51
C ARG A 62 -15.43 9.54 12.31
N GLU A 63 -14.56 9.46 11.31
CA GLU A 63 -13.53 10.45 11.03
C GLU A 63 -13.34 10.64 9.51
N SER A 64 -12.68 11.73 9.12
CA SER A 64 -12.35 11.96 7.70
C SER A 64 -11.22 11.04 7.25
N GLY A 65 -11.20 10.66 5.97
CA GLY A 65 -10.15 9.80 5.44
C GLY A 65 -10.28 9.51 3.95
N VAL A 66 -9.69 8.40 3.52
CA VAL A 66 -9.82 7.83 2.18
C VAL A 66 -10.31 6.40 2.30
N PHE A 67 -11.37 6.06 1.58
CA PHE A 67 -11.94 4.72 1.59
C PHE A 67 -11.08 3.73 0.81
N CYS A 68 -10.88 2.55 1.36
CA CYS A 68 -10.27 1.41 0.68
C CYS A 68 -10.68 0.09 1.35
N GLY A 69 -11.00 -0.92 0.54
CA GLY A 69 -11.22 -2.30 1.00
C GLY A 69 -12.52 -2.93 0.54
N GLN A 70 -13.21 -2.37 -0.46
CA GLN A 70 -14.51 -2.85 -0.94
C GLN A 70 -14.51 -4.37 -1.19
N ALA A 71 -13.54 -4.83 -2.00
CA ALA A 71 -13.46 -6.22 -2.43
C ALA A 71 -13.17 -7.21 -1.28
N TRP A 72 -12.52 -6.76 -0.20
CA TRP A 72 -12.29 -7.61 0.97
C TRP A 72 -13.56 -7.78 1.79
N ALA A 73 -14.34 -6.71 1.97
CA ALA A 73 -15.62 -6.79 2.65
C ALA A 73 -16.63 -7.64 1.85
N ASP A 74 -16.70 -7.45 0.53
CA ASP A 74 -17.51 -8.29 -0.36
C ASP A 74 -17.15 -9.78 -0.21
N GLU A 75 -15.84 -10.08 -0.20
CA GLU A 75 -15.32 -11.43 -0.07
C GLU A 75 -15.66 -12.08 1.29
N VAL A 76 -15.66 -11.31 2.39
CA VAL A 76 -16.06 -11.82 3.72
C VAL A 76 -17.46 -12.41 3.66
N PHE A 77 -18.42 -11.63 3.17
CA PHE A 77 -19.81 -12.08 3.11
C PHE A 77 -20.03 -13.15 2.04
N ARG A 78 -19.22 -13.16 0.97
CA ARG A 78 -19.21 -14.25 -0.02
C ARG A 78 -18.78 -15.58 0.61
N GLN A 79 -17.74 -15.59 1.44
CA GLN A 79 -17.28 -16.81 2.10
C GLN A 79 -18.21 -17.28 3.22
N LEU A 80 -18.98 -16.38 3.83
CA LEU A 80 -20.01 -16.69 4.83
C LEU A 80 -21.36 -17.13 4.23
N GLY A 81 -21.38 -17.53 2.95
CA GLY A 81 -22.57 -18.11 2.29
C GLY A 81 -23.18 -17.24 1.18
N GLY A 82 -22.78 -15.96 1.08
CA GLY A 82 -23.19 -15.09 -0.04
C GLY A 82 -24.64 -14.60 -0.01
N GLU A 83 -25.33 -14.76 1.13
CA GLU A 83 -26.73 -14.33 1.30
C GLU A 83 -26.87 -12.86 1.73
N VAL A 84 -25.77 -12.20 2.11
CA VAL A 84 -25.75 -10.77 2.46
C VAL A 84 -25.49 -9.95 1.20
N ALA A 85 -26.46 -9.12 0.84
CA ALA A 85 -26.32 -8.10 -0.19
C ALA A 85 -25.67 -6.84 0.39
N ILE A 86 -24.73 -6.26 -0.35
CA ILE A 86 -24.02 -5.03 0.04
C ILE A 86 -24.27 -3.96 -1.03
N ASP A 87 -24.80 -2.82 -0.60
CA ASP A 87 -25.02 -1.62 -1.40
C ASP A 87 -24.00 -0.55 -0.98
N TRP A 88 -23.01 -0.32 -1.84
CA TRP A 88 -21.89 0.59 -1.59
C TRP A 88 -22.25 2.03 -1.98
N HIS A 89 -21.97 2.97 -1.07
CA HIS A 89 -22.17 4.42 -1.27
C HIS A 89 -20.85 5.16 -1.56
N VAL A 90 -19.74 4.43 -1.60
CA VAL A 90 -18.38 4.91 -1.86
C VAL A 90 -17.62 3.87 -2.68
N GLN A 91 -16.57 4.31 -3.37
CA GLN A 91 -15.64 3.45 -4.11
C GLN A 91 -14.22 3.59 -3.54
N ASP A 92 -13.40 2.56 -3.72
CA ASP A 92 -11.99 2.58 -3.29
C ASP A 92 -11.25 3.79 -3.91
N GLY A 93 -10.71 4.66 -3.06
CA GLY A 93 -10.09 5.94 -3.42
C GLY A 93 -10.92 7.19 -3.12
N ASP A 94 -12.21 7.04 -2.79
CA ASP A 94 -13.06 8.18 -2.43
C ASP A 94 -12.61 8.84 -1.11
N SER A 95 -12.74 10.17 -1.04
CA SER A 95 -12.58 10.91 0.21
C SER A 95 -13.80 10.72 1.11
N LEU A 96 -13.56 10.63 2.41
CA LEU A 96 -14.57 10.38 3.43
C LEU A 96 -14.72 11.54 4.40
N GLU A 97 -15.96 11.76 4.83
CA GLU A 97 -16.32 12.71 5.89
C GLU A 97 -16.84 12.00 7.15
N PRO A 98 -16.72 12.60 8.35
CA PRO A 98 -17.18 11.99 9.59
C PRO A 98 -18.68 11.68 9.55
N ASN A 99 -19.06 10.51 10.06
CA ASN A 99 -20.43 9.96 10.07
C ASN A 99 -21.00 9.63 8.68
N GLN A 100 -20.18 9.64 7.62
CA GLN A 100 -20.61 9.19 6.30
C GLN A 100 -20.91 7.69 6.31
N VAL A 101 -22.02 7.32 5.66
CA VAL A 101 -22.39 5.92 5.41
C VAL A 101 -21.55 5.39 4.25
N LEU A 102 -20.83 4.30 4.48
CA LEU A 102 -19.97 3.65 3.48
C LEU A 102 -20.74 2.61 2.67
N CYS A 103 -21.53 1.78 3.35
CA CYS A 103 -22.39 0.79 2.71
C CYS A 103 -23.63 0.49 3.57
N THR A 104 -24.66 -0.03 2.90
CA THR A 104 -25.81 -0.68 3.54
C THR A 104 -25.75 -2.18 3.25
N LEU A 105 -25.88 -3.01 4.27
CA LEU A 105 -25.89 -4.46 4.16
C LEU A 105 -27.28 -5.00 4.49
N SER A 106 -27.75 -6.02 3.78
CA SER A 106 -29.04 -6.67 4.03
C SER A 106 -28.95 -8.17 3.83
N GLY A 107 -29.45 -8.95 4.77
CA GLY A 107 -29.43 -10.41 4.71
C GLY A 107 -29.71 -11.07 6.05
N PRO A 108 -29.37 -12.37 6.20
CA PRO A 108 -29.53 -13.11 7.44
C PRO A 108 -28.83 -12.41 8.61
N ALA A 109 -29.55 -12.16 9.70
CA ALA A 109 -29.03 -11.39 10.84
C ALA A 109 -27.80 -12.05 11.48
N ARG A 110 -27.75 -13.38 11.51
CA ARG A 110 -26.59 -14.14 12.00
C ARG A 110 -25.35 -13.88 11.15
N ALA A 111 -25.48 -13.98 9.82
CA ALA A 111 -24.36 -13.75 8.89
C ALA A 111 -23.84 -12.30 8.96
N LEU A 112 -24.75 -11.33 9.10
CA LEU A 112 -24.38 -9.91 9.29
C LEU A 112 -23.49 -9.72 10.53
N LEU A 113 -23.86 -10.32 11.66
CA LEU A 113 -23.12 -10.16 12.92
C LEU A 113 -21.80 -10.92 12.94
N THR A 114 -21.77 -12.14 12.40
CA THR A 114 -20.52 -12.90 12.26
C THR A 114 -19.54 -12.22 11.29
N GLY A 115 -20.04 -11.66 10.20
CA GLY A 115 -19.21 -10.99 9.19
C GLY A 115 -18.76 -9.58 9.54
N GLU A 116 -19.43 -8.89 10.47
CA GLU A 116 -19.22 -7.45 10.71
C GLU A 116 -17.76 -7.12 11.05
N ARG A 117 -17.18 -7.90 11.98
CA ARG A 117 -15.88 -7.56 12.56
C ARG A 117 -14.77 -7.84 11.54
N ASN A 118 -14.91 -8.93 10.81
CA ASN A 118 -14.03 -9.34 9.72
C ASN A 118 -14.04 -8.28 8.59
N ALA A 119 -15.22 -7.90 8.10
CA ALA A 119 -15.35 -6.88 7.06
C ALA A 119 -14.77 -5.52 7.51
N MET A 120 -15.14 -5.05 8.70
CA MET A 120 -14.62 -3.78 9.23
C MET A 120 -13.12 -3.83 9.51
N ASN A 121 -12.53 -4.97 9.89
CA ASN A 121 -11.08 -5.11 10.11
C ASN A 121 -10.27 -4.89 8.82
N PHE A 122 -10.78 -5.37 7.68
CA PHE A 122 -10.16 -5.08 6.39
C PHE A 122 -10.33 -3.61 6.00
N ILE A 123 -11.57 -3.09 6.04
CA ILE A 123 -11.83 -1.70 5.66
C ILE A 123 -11.02 -0.73 6.52
N GLN A 124 -11.02 -0.87 7.85
CA GLN A 124 -10.32 0.07 8.75
C GLN A 124 -8.80 0.06 8.52
N THR A 125 -8.22 -1.11 8.26
CA THR A 125 -6.78 -1.27 8.02
C THR A 125 -6.37 -0.64 6.70
N LEU A 126 -7.09 -0.99 5.62
CA LEU A 126 -6.77 -0.53 4.27
C LEU A 126 -7.10 0.95 4.10
N SER A 127 -8.25 1.40 4.58
CA SER A 127 -8.62 2.82 4.59
C SER A 127 -7.66 3.64 5.45
N GLY A 128 -7.17 3.11 6.58
CA GLY A 128 -6.14 3.75 7.39
C GLY A 128 -4.83 3.99 6.61
N CYS A 129 -4.35 2.97 5.88
CA CYS A 129 -3.18 3.08 5.01
C CYS A 129 -3.39 4.08 3.86
N ALA A 130 -4.54 4.03 3.19
CA ALA A 130 -4.90 4.97 2.12
C ALA A 130 -4.98 6.42 2.64
N THR A 131 -5.56 6.60 3.83
CA THR A 131 -5.69 7.91 4.50
C THR A 131 -4.33 8.52 4.82
N VAL A 132 -3.43 7.77 5.45
CA VAL A 132 -2.06 8.25 5.74
C VAL A 132 -1.33 8.57 4.44
N THR A 133 -1.47 7.73 3.41
CA THR A 133 -0.85 7.99 2.10
C THR A 133 -1.33 9.31 1.51
N ALA A 134 -2.63 9.58 1.50
CA ALA A 134 -3.19 10.82 0.99
C ALA A 134 -2.70 12.06 1.75
N GLN A 135 -2.49 11.94 3.07
CA GLN A 135 -1.89 13.02 3.87
C GLN A 135 -0.46 13.36 3.42
N TYR A 136 0.35 12.36 3.10
CA TYR A 136 1.70 12.56 2.55
C TYR A 136 1.66 13.13 1.13
N VAL A 137 0.79 12.61 0.26
CA VAL A 137 0.61 13.11 -1.12
C VAL A 137 0.23 14.59 -1.12
N LYS A 138 -0.66 15.00 -0.21
CA LYS A 138 -1.04 16.42 -0.04
C LYS A 138 0.16 17.34 0.24
N GLN A 139 1.16 16.87 0.98
CA GLN A 139 2.37 17.68 1.25
C GLN A 139 3.23 17.92 0.00
N LEU A 140 3.09 17.06 -1.02
CA LEU A 140 3.82 17.13 -2.29
C LEU A 140 3.15 18.03 -3.33
N GLU A 141 1.95 18.55 -3.07
CA GLU A 141 1.24 19.47 -3.96
C GLU A 141 2.10 20.69 -4.33
N GLY A 142 2.14 20.98 -5.64
CA GLY A 142 2.98 22.03 -6.22
C GLY A 142 4.40 21.59 -6.57
N THR A 143 4.76 20.32 -6.37
CA THR A 143 6.03 19.73 -6.80
C THR A 143 5.80 18.68 -7.89
N SER A 144 6.88 18.24 -8.56
CA SER A 144 6.85 17.08 -9.48
C SER A 144 7.17 15.75 -8.79
N CYS A 145 7.42 15.77 -7.48
CA CYS A 145 7.84 14.62 -6.70
C CYS A 145 6.69 13.63 -6.51
N ARG A 146 6.97 12.33 -6.57
CA ARG A 146 6.00 11.26 -6.34
C ARG A 146 6.31 10.48 -5.07
N LEU A 147 5.26 10.15 -4.33
CA LEU A 147 5.36 9.33 -3.12
C LEU A 147 5.44 7.84 -3.47
N LEU A 148 6.41 7.13 -2.90
CA LEU A 148 6.59 5.69 -3.06
C LEU A 148 6.37 4.93 -1.75
N ASP A 149 5.80 3.74 -1.84
CA ASP A 149 5.81 2.77 -0.75
C ASP A 149 7.16 2.03 -0.63
N THR A 150 7.21 0.97 0.19
CA THR A 150 8.39 0.11 0.32
C THR A 150 7.98 -1.36 0.48
N ARG A 151 8.98 -2.24 0.71
CA ARG A 151 8.75 -3.62 1.18
C ARG A 151 8.61 -3.74 2.70
N LYS A 152 8.65 -2.64 3.46
CA LYS A 152 8.40 -2.61 4.90
C LYS A 152 6.88 -2.62 5.10
N THR A 153 6.26 -3.80 5.02
CA THR A 153 4.81 -3.98 5.08
C THR A 153 4.42 -4.91 6.21
N LEU A 154 3.19 -4.81 6.73
CA LEU A 154 2.65 -5.85 7.60
C LEU A 154 2.71 -7.23 6.90
N PRO A 155 3.13 -8.31 7.59
CA PRO A 155 3.14 -9.65 7.04
C PRO A 155 1.76 -10.08 6.53
N GLY A 156 1.71 -10.86 5.45
CA GLY A 156 0.46 -11.34 4.84
C GLY A 156 -0.29 -10.32 3.97
N LEU A 157 -0.14 -9.02 4.22
CA LEU A 157 -0.96 -7.95 3.62
C LEU A 157 -0.27 -7.11 2.54
N ARG A 158 0.90 -7.53 2.03
CA ARG A 158 1.73 -6.69 1.14
C ARG A 158 0.96 -6.10 -0.05
N ASN A 159 0.28 -6.93 -0.84
CA ASN A 159 -0.42 -6.46 -2.04
C ASN A 159 -1.65 -5.62 -1.68
N ALA A 160 -2.32 -5.93 -0.57
CA ALA A 160 -3.44 -5.13 -0.05
C ALA A 160 -2.98 -3.72 0.38
N LEU A 161 -1.85 -3.62 1.08
CA LEU A 161 -1.28 -2.33 1.50
C LEU A 161 -0.72 -1.53 0.31
N LYS A 162 -0.11 -2.19 -0.67
CA LYS A 162 0.29 -1.54 -1.95
C LYS A 162 -0.93 -1.01 -2.72
N TYR A 163 -2.01 -1.77 -2.73
CA TYR A 163 -3.29 -1.32 -3.28
C TYR A 163 -3.83 -0.09 -2.52
N ALA A 164 -3.84 -0.13 -1.19
CA ALA A 164 -4.26 1.00 -0.36
C ALA A 164 -3.41 2.27 -0.58
N VAL A 165 -2.09 2.12 -0.73
CA VAL A 165 -1.20 3.24 -1.13
C VAL A 165 -1.65 3.82 -2.48
N THR A 166 -2.02 2.97 -3.43
CA THR A 166 -2.52 3.42 -4.75
C THR A 166 -3.83 4.20 -4.60
N CYS A 167 -4.77 3.72 -3.79
CA CYS A 167 -6.03 4.42 -3.49
C CYS A 167 -5.78 5.77 -2.80
N GLY A 168 -4.76 5.88 -1.95
CA GLY A 168 -4.34 7.13 -1.32
C GLY A 168 -3.55 8.08 -2.24
N GLY A 169 -3.36 7.74 -3.52
CA GLY A 169 -2.64 8.57 -4.50
C GLY A 169 -1.12 8.40 -4.52
N GLY A 170 -0.57 7.44 -3.75
CA GLY A 170 0.83 7.05 -3.82
C GLY A 170 1.13 6.13 -4.99
N PHE A 171 2.41 5.84 -5.20
CA PHE A 171 2.90 4.97 -6.26
C PHE A 171 3.63 3.75 -5.67
N ASN A 172 3.54 2.62 -6.37
CA ASN A 172 4.17 1.39 -5.91
C ASN A 172 5.65 1.33 -6.32
N HIS A 173 6.54 1.22 -5.32
CA HIS A 173 7.88 0.65 -5.49
C HIS A 173 7.77 -0.83 -5.89
N ARG A 174 8.91 -1.51 -6.07
CA ARG A 174 8.95 -2.93 -6.42
C ARG A 174 8.05 -3.76 -5.52
N ILE A 175 7.34 -4.69 -6.11
CA ILE A 175 6.41 -5.56 -5.38
C ILE A 175 7.19 -6.45 -4.41
N GLY A 176 8.30 -7.01 -4.88
CA GLY A 176 9.13 -7.94 -4.14
C GLY A 176 10.58 -7.91 -4.59
N VAL A 177 11.30 -9.00 -4.35
CA VAL A 177 12.70 -9.13 -4.77
C VAL A 177 12.86 -9.63 -6.21
N PHE A 178 11.74 -9.88 -6.91
CA PHE A 178 11.70 -10.56 -8.21
C PHE A 178 11.48 -9.60 -9.40
N ASP A 179 10.97 -8.39 -9.15
CA ASP A 179 10.54 -7.45 -10.19
C ASP A 179 11.48 -6.27 -10.41
N ALA A 180 12.39 -5.97 -9.48
CA ALA A 180 13.47 -4.99 -9.67
C ALA A 180 14.66 -5.24 -8.74
N TYR A 181 15.85 -4.87 -9.20
CA TYR A 181 17.05 -4.84 -8.36
C TYR A 181 17.03 -3.65 -7.41
N LEU A 182 17.57 -3.84 -6.21
CA LEU A 182 17.97 -2.76 -5.30
C LEU A 182 19.35 -3.14 -4.78
N ILE A 183 20.37 -2.62 -5.43
CA ILE A 183 21.77 -2.82 -5.09
C ILE A 183 22.07 -1.91 -3.89
N LYS A 184 22.64 -2.49 -2.85
CA LYS A 184 23.02 -1.84 -1.59
C LYS A 184 24.49 -2.09 -1.29
N GLU A 185 25.04 -1.46 -0.26
CA GLU A 185 26.44 -1.60 0.18
C GLU A 185 26.95 -3.06 0.16
N ASN A 186 26.23 -4.00 0.78
CA ASN A 186 26.63 -5.42 0.82
C ASN A 186 26.79 -6.05 -0.59
N HIS A 187 25.95 -5.65 -1.54
CA HIS A 187 26.03 -6.14 -2.92
C HIS A 187 27.20 -5.49 -3.67
N ILE A 188 27.43 -4.19 -3.43
CA ILE A 188 28.55 -3.42 -3.99
C ILE A 188 29.86 -4.07 -3.55
N ILE A 189 30.02 -4.35 -2.27
CA ILE A 189 31.20 -5.05 -1.71
C ILE A 189 31.37 -6.42 -2.36
N ALA A 190 30.29 -7.22 -2.42
CA ALA A 190 30.35 -8.57 -2.98
C ALA A 190 30.70 -8.61 -4.47
N CYS A 191 30.30 -7.59 -5.24
CA CYS A 191 30.60 -7.47 -6.66
C CYS A 191 31.91 -6.73 -6.97
N GLY A 192 32.58 -6.16 -5.96
CA GLY A 192 33.82 -5.39 -6.15
C GLY A 192 33.60 -3.97 -6.70
N GLY A 193 32.44 -3.35 -6.46
CA GLY A 193 32.14 -1.97 -6.82
C GLY A 193 30.73 -1.77 -7.38
N ILE A 194 30.30 -0.51 -7.53
CA ILE A 194 28.98 -0.14 -8.07
C ILE A 194 28.89 -0.53 -9.55
N THR A 195 29.90 -0.15 -10.33
CA THR A 195 29.91 -0.43 -11.78
C THR A 195 29.83 -1.93 -12.12
N PRO A 196 30.64 -2.83 -11.50
CA PRO A 196 30.50 -4.27 -11.68
C PRO A 196 29.13 -4.82 -11.24
N ALA A 197 28.56 -4.31 -10.14
CA ALA A 197 27.26 -4.75 -9.64
C ALA A 197 26.14 -4.43 -10.64
N ILE A 198 26.09 -3.20 -11.15
CA ILE A 198 25.11 -2.77 -12.17
C ILE A 198 25.27 -3.59 -13.45
N THR A 199 26.51 -3.77 -13.93
CA THR A 199 26.79 -4.54 -15.14
C THR A 199 26.31 -5.98 -15.01
N THR A 200 26.60 -6.61 -13.86
CA THR A 200 26.18 -7.98 -13.55
C THR A 200 24.66 -8.10 -13.48
N ALA A 201 23.98 -7.15 -12.81
CA ALA A 201 22.53 -7.14 -12.70
C ALA A 201 21.84 -7.08 -14.08
N LYS A 202 22.29 -6.16 -14.95
CA LYS A 202 21.76 -6.01 -16.31
C LYS A 202 22.01 -7.23 -17.20
N ALA A 203 23.13 -7.93 -17.01
CA ALA A 203 23.44 -9.14 -17.75
C ALA A 203 22.58 -10.34 -17.29
N LEU A 204 22.36 -10.50 -15.97
CA LEU A 204 21.63 -11.64 -15.41
C LEU A 204 20.13 -11.59 -15.66
N ASN A 205 19.51 -10.41 -15.52
CA ASN A 205 18.08 -10.24 -15.79
C ASN A 205 17.82 -9.00 -16.65
N PRO A 206 18.04 -9.10 -17.97
CA PRO A 206 17.77 -8.01 -18.90
C PRO A 206 16.32 -7.51 -18.80
N GLY A 207 16.14 -6.19 -18.84
CA GLY A 207 14.83 -5.54 -18.77
C GLY A 207 14.25 -5.34 -17.35
N LYS A 208 14.93 -5.83 -16.29
CA LYS A 208 14.59 -5.47 -14.91
C LYS A 208 15.20 -4.11 -14.55
N PRO A 209 14.43 -3.19 -13.93
CA PRO A 209 14.98 -1.93 -13.45
C PRO A 209 16.11 -2.18 -12.44
N VAL A 210 17.18 -1.41 -12.56
CA VAL A 210 18.34 -1.43 -11.66
C VAL A 210 18.39 -0.16 -10.84
N GLU A 211 18.08 -0.30 -9.57
CA GLU A 211 18.23 0.75 -8.56
C GLU A 211 19.47 0.51 -7.70
N VAL A 212 20.18 1.59 -7.37
CA VAL A 212 21.37 1.56 -6.51
C VAL A 212 21.21 2.55 -5.37
N GLU A 213 21.43 2.10 -4.14
CA GLU A 213 21.53 2.93 -2.95
C GLU A 213 22.93 3.52 -2.83
N THR A 214 22.99 4.83 -2.61
CA THR A 214 24.23 5.61 -2.51
C THR A 214 24.20 6.49 -1.26
N GLU A 215 25.33 6.60 -0.57
CA GLU A 215 25.48 7.35 0.68
C GLU A 215 26.20 8.69 0.50
N ASN A 216 26.81 8.93 -0.66
CA ASN A 216 27.50 10.19 -0.98
C ASN A 216 27.47 10.54 -2.47
N LEU A 217 27.88 11.78 -2.81
CA LEU A 217 27.84 12.30 -4.17
C LEU A 217 28.80 11.59 -5.15
N ALA A 218 29.89 10.98 -4.65
CA ALA A 218 30.83 10.25 -5.48
C ALA A 218 30.22 8.91 -5.96
N GLU A 219 29.56 8.19 -5.05
CA GLU A 219 28.82 6.96 -5.40
C GLU A 219 27.66 7.24 -6.34
N LEU A 220 26.93 8.35 -6.13
CA LEU A 220 25.91 8.84 -7.05
C LEU A 220 26.49 9.01 -8.47
N GLU A 221 27.60 9.72 -8.60
CA GLU A 221 28.22 9.96 -9.91
C GLU A 221 28.71 8.66 -10.57
N GLU A 222 29.27 7.72 -9.81
CA GLU A 222 29.62 6.39 -10.32
C GLU A 222 28.37 5.64 -10.81
N ALA A 223 27.31 5.59 -10.02
CA ALA A 223 26.06 4.91 -10.36
C ALA A 223 25.41 5.49 -11.63
N ILE A 224 25.44 6.81 -11.79
CA ILE A 224 24.96 7.47 -13.02
C ILE A 224 25.79 7.03 -14.23
N HIS A 225 27.13 7.04 -14.14
CA HIS A 225 28.00 6.65 -15.25
C HIS A 225 27.90 5.17 -15.62
N ALA A 226 27.69 4.30 -14.63
CA ALA A 226 27.41 2.88 -14.83
C ALA A 226 25.99 2.62 -15.39
N GLY A 227 25.15 3.65 -15.45
CA GLY A 227 23.84 3.61 -16.08
C GLY A 227 22.76 3.00 -15.19
N ALA A 228 22.79 3.19 -13.87
CA ALA A 228 21.65 2.86 -13.02
C ALA A 228 20.38 3.55 -13.53
N ASP A 229 19.24 2.85 -13.49
CA ASP A 229 17.95 3.43 -13.90
C ASP A 229 17.44 4.40 -12.82
N ILE A 230 17.73 4.07 -11.57
CA ILE A 230 17.26 4.77 -10.37
C ILE A 230 18.40 4.81 -9.35
N ILE A 231 18.52 5.92 -8.64
CA ILE A 231 19.51 6.09 -7.59
C ILE A 231 18.80 6.53 -6.32
N MET A 232 18.91 5.70 -5.28
CA MET A 232 18.38 5.96 -3.96
C MET A 232 19.42 6.74 -3.15
N LEU A 233 19.06 7.95 -2.76
CA LEU A 233 19.84 8.84 -1.91
C LEU A 233 19.55 8.47 -0.45
N ASP A 234 20.43 7.70 0.20
CA ASP A 234 20.22 7.29 1.60
C ASP A 234 20.76 8.34 2.57
N ASN A 235 19.84 8.94 3.34
CA ASN A 235 20.14 9.93 4.38
C ASN A 235 20.95 11.16 3.92
N PHE A 236 20.79 11.58 2.65
CA PHE A 236 21.38 12.81 2.14
C PHE A 236 20.85 14.04 2.89
N THR A 237 21.69 15.07 3.05
CA THR A 237 21.23 16.38 3.51
C THR A 237 20.50 17.12 2.38
N LEU A 238 19.72 18.16 2.71
CA LEU A 238 19.05 18.99 1.69
C LEU A 238 20.02 19.60 0.66
N GLU A 239 21.23 19.97 1.10
CA GLU A 239 22.28 20.48 0.21
C GLU A 239 22.77 19.39 -0.75
N MET A 240 23.05 18.19 -0.22
CA MET A 240 23.44 17.05 -1.03
C MET A 240 22.35 16.64 -2.02
N MET A 241 21.06 16.69 -1.65
CA MET A 241 19.97 16.38 -2.57
C MET A 241 19.89 17.37 -3.75
N ARG A 242 20.02 18.69 -3.48
CA ARG A 242 20.05 19.71 -4.55
C ARG A 242 21.24 19.51 -5.47
N GLU A 243 22.39 19.20 -4.88
CA GLU A 243 23.61 18.92 -5.64
C GLU A 243 23.48 17.62 -6.44
N ALA A 244 22.84 16.59 -5.89
CA ALA A 244 22.54 15.35 -6.57
C ALA A 244 21.64 15.57 -7.80
N VAL A 245 20.60 16.40 -7.66
CA VAL A 245 19.72 16.79 -8.78
C VAL A 245 20.54 17.52 -9.87
N ARG A 246 21.44 18.43 -9.47
CA ARG A 246 22.33 19.17 -10.38
C ARG A 246 23.29 18.23 -11.14
N ILE A 247 23.96 17.33 -10.43
CA ILE A 247 24.88 16.34 -11.00
C ILE A 247 24.11 15.39 -11.92
N ASN A 248 22.95 14.89 -11.49
CA ASN A 248 22.15 13.93 -12.25
C ASN A 248 21.78 14.47 -13.63
N ALA A 249 21.39 15.75 -13.73
CA ALA A 249 20.99 16.38 -15.00
C ALA A 249 19.95 15.54 -15.79
N GLY A 250 19.08 14.85 -15.05
CA GLY A 250 18.02 13.98 -15.58
C GLY A 250 18.48 12.64 -16.15
N ARG A 251 19.72 12.18 -15.92
CA ARG A 251 20.27 10.93 -16.46
C ARG A 251 19.64 9.67 -15.86
N ALA A 252 19.37 9.68 -14.56
CA ALA A 252 18.64 8.65 -13.81
C ALA A 252 17.45 9.26 -13.05
N ALA A 253 16.56 8.42 -12.53
CA ALA A 253 15.60 8.87 -11.51
C ALA A 253 16.27 8.95 -10.13
N LEU A 254 15.94 9.98 -9.35
CA LEU A 254 16.40 10.12 -7.97
C LEU A 254 15.29 9.80 -6.99
N GLU A 255 15.55 8.88 -6.09
CA GLU A 255 14.66 8.53 -4.98
C GLU A 255 15.31 8.92 -3.66
N ASN A 256 14.64 9.72 -2.84
CA ASN A 256 15.09 9.96 -1.47
C ASN A 256 14.54 8.88 -0.53
N SER A 257 15.42 8.28 0.27
CA SER A 257 15.07 7.30 1.31
C SER A 257 15.71 7.71 2.64
N GLY A 258 14.97 7.53 3.74
CA GLY A 258 15.44 7.86 5.09
C GLY A 258 14.30 8.12 6.07
N ASN A 259 14.58 8.91 7.11
CA ASN A 259 13.59 9.31 8.13
C ASN A 259 12.65 10.41 7.64
N VAL A 260 11.85 10.10 6.62
CA VAL A 260 10.85 11.01 6.04
C VAL A 260 9.58 11.03 6.89
N THR A 261 9.13 12.22 7.26
CA THR A 261 7.91 12.46 8.04
C THR A 261 7.01 13.46 7.30
N LEU A 262 5.75 13.61 7.74
CA LEU A 262 4.86 14.65 7.21
C LEU A 262 5.46 16.07 7.35
N ALA A 263 6.28 16.30 8.39
CA ALA A 263 6.91 17.60 8.62
C ALA A 263 8.10 17.87 7.68
N THR A 264 8.80 16.83 7.23
CA THR A 264 10.04 16.97 6.43
C THR A 264 9.86 16.75 4.93
N ILE A 265 8.82 16.00 4.53
CA ILE A 265 8.67 15.54 3.15
C ILE A 265 8.59 16.68 2.12
N ARG A 266 7.95 17.80 2.47
CA ARG A 266 7.81 18.94 1.55
C ARG A 266 9.15 19.57 1.21
N GLU A 267 10.03 19.75 2.19
CA GLU A 267 11.37 20.30 1.97
C GLU A 267 12.22 19.38 1.10
N TYR A 268 12.13 18.06 1.32
CA TYR A 268 12.79 17.07 0.45
C TYR A 268 12.27 17.14 -0.98
N ALA A 269 10.96 17.23 -1.18
CA ALA A 269 10.37 17.32 -2.52
C ALA A 269 10.79 18.60 -3.27
N GLN A 270 10.97 19.72 -2.55
CA GLN A 270 11.43 20.99 -3.11
C GLN A 270 12.90 20.98 -3.56
N THR A 271 13.69 19.97 -3.19
CA THR A 271 15.06 19.82 -3.71
C THR A 271 15.08 19.44 -5.19
N GLY A 272 13.98 18.90 -5.71
CA GLY A 272 13.84 18.48 -7.12
C GLY A 272 14.04 16.98 -7.35
N VAL A 273 14.13 16.16 -6.29
CA VAL A 273 14.14 14.70 -6.43
C VAL A 273 12.82 14.19 -7.05
N ASP A 274 12.91 13.13 -7.85
CA ASP A 274 11.76 12.59 -8.58
C ASP A 274 10.81 11.84 -7.64
N TYR A 275 11.36 11.12 -6.66
CA TYR A 275 10.61 10.27 -5.75
C TYR A 275 11.06 10.41 -4.30
N ILE A 276 10.13 10.12 -3.38
CA ILE A 276 10.43 9.93 -1.96
C ILE A 276 9.73 8.65 -1.51
N SER A 277 10.49 7.68 -0.97
CA SER A 277 9.91 6.46 -0.42
C SER A 277 9.72 6.53 1.09
N VAL A 278 8.54 6.13 1.55
CA VAL A 278 8.14 6.25 2.95
C VAL A 278 7.70 4.89 3.48
N GLY A 279 8.55 4.25 4.27
CA GLY A 279 8.22 2.96 4.89
C GLY A 279 7.09 3.03 5.92
N ALA A 280 6.84 4.22 6.51
CA ALA A 280 5.79 4.43 7.50
C ALA A 280 4.37 4.17 6.95
N LEU A 281 4.16 4.33 5.64
CA LEU A 281 2.85 4.15 4.99
C LEU A 281 2.30 2.73 5.18
N THR A 282 3.17 1.72 5.24
CA THR A 282 2.79 0.31 5.19
C THR A 282 3.30 -0.53 6.36
N LYS A 283 4.28 -0.04 7.13
CA LYS A 283 4.80 -0.74 8.32
C LYS A 283 4.09 -0.34 9.62
N HIS A 284 3.39 0.80 9.60
CA HIS A 284 2.56 1.28 10.69
C HIS A 284 1.11 1.31 10.21
N ILE A 285 0.16 1.17 11.13
CA ILE A 285 -1.26 1.32 10.84
C ILE A 285 -1.88 2.19 11.93
N GLN A 286 -2.55 3.24 11.48
CA GLN A 286 -3.59 3.92 12.24
C GLN A 286 -4.90 3.56 11.54
N ALA A 287 -5.66 2.64 12.15
CA ALA A 287 -6.90 2.17 11.56
C ALA A 287 -7.96 3.28 11.55
N LEU A 288 -8.74 3.36 10.47
CA LEU A 288 -9.85 4.30 10.36
C LEU A 288 -10.96 3.90 11.36
N ASP A 289 -11.50 4.83 12.13
CA ASP A 289 -12.58 4.54 13.08
C ASP A 289 -13.90 4.26 12.35
N LEU A 290 -14.42 3.04 12.51
CA LEU A 290 -15.61 2.53 11.85
C LEU A 290 -16.63 2.01 12.86
N SER A 291 -17.90 2.03 12.46
CA SER A 291 -18.99 1.47 13.26
C SER A 291 -20.03 0.85 12.35
N MET A 292 -20.42 -0.41 12.61
CA MET A 292 -21.65 -0.96 12.06
C MET A 292 -22.82 -0.60 12.98
N ARG A 293 -23.99 -0.35 12.38
CA ARG A 293 -25.25 -0.14 13.10
C ARG A 293 -26.36 -0.92 12.40
N LEU A 294 -27.09 -1.73 13.15
CA LEU A 294 -28.35 -2.32 12.69
C LEU A 294 -29.41 -1.21 12.60
N LYS A 295 -30.22 -1.26 11.54
CA LYS A 295 -31.45 -0.48 11.41
C LYS A 295 -32.57 -1.29 12.06
N GLY A 296 -33.18 -0.72 13.11
CA GLY A 296 -34.38 -1.26 13.75
C GLY A 296 -35.65 -0.89 13.01
#